data_AF-A0A9Q3DJW6-F1
#
_entry.id   AF-A0A9Q3DJW6-F1
#
_cell.length_a   1.000
_cell.length_b   1.000
_cell.length_c   1.000
_cell.angle_alpha   90.00
_cell.angle_beta   90.00
_cell.angle_gamma   90.00
#
_symmetry.space_group_name_H-M   'P 1'
#
loop_
_entity.id
_entity.type
_entity.pdbx_description
1 polymer ?
#
loop_
_entity_poly.entity_id
_entity_poly.type
_entity_poly.pdbx_seq_one_letter_code
_entity_poly.pdbx_strand_id
1 'polypeptide(L)'
;MAERLTDVKDLSNIPLLDGTNFGHWHMRMKIHLRSKDLIDVCEKSPPEDLSTHAVNKWSKASYEAINLITTQLTGRVFQEVVNTTTMEKANLLWAKIEDQYTSKRAVNRGRVWMDWQRSFYNGNLQNYIDT
;
A
#
# COMPACT_ATOMS: atom_id res chain seq x y z
N MET A 1 22.78 7.94 -16.11
CA MET A 1 22.16 6.65 -16.51
C MET A 1 22.28 5.54 -15.45
N ALA A 2 22.98 5.76 -14.33
CA ALA A 2 23.21 4.75 -13.29
C ALA A 2 22.14 4.68 -12.17
N GLU A 3 21.34 5.74 -11.94
CA GLU A 3 20.34 5.79 -10.84
C GLU A 3 19.14 4.85 -11.04
N ARG A 4 18.83 4.45 -12.27
CA ARG A 4 17.67 3.57 -12.54
C ARG A 4 17.86 2.11 -12.09
N LEU A 5 19.10 1.65 -11.94
CA LEU A 5 19.40 0.26 -11.60
C LEU A 5 19.34 -0.01 -10.09
N THR A 6 19.49 1.02 -9.25
CA THR A 6 19.41 0.91 -7.79
C THR A 6 17.96 0.79 -7.31
N ASP A 7 17.03 1.56 -7.88
CA ASP A 7 15.61 1.54 -7.45
C ASP A 7 14.90 0.20 -7.71
N VAL A 8 15.22 -0.51 -8.80
CA VAL A 8 14.60 -1.81 -9.13
C VAL A 8 15.03 -2.90 -8.14
N LYS A 9 16.26 -2.81 -7.62
CA LYS A 9 16.77 -3.76 -6.62
C LYS A 9 16.12 -3.54 -5.25
N ASP A 10 15.84 -2.29 -4.88
CA ASP A 10 15.25 -1.96 -3.57
C ASP A 10 13.79 -2.41 -3.42
N LEU A 11 13.07 -2.50 -4.53
CA LEU A 11 11.68 -2.98 -4.54
C LEU A 11 11.55 -4.51 -4.55
N SER A 12 12.64 -5.26 -4.80
CA SER A 12 12.61 -6.73 -4.90
C SER A 12 12.14 -7.45 -3.63
N ASN A 13 12.27 -6.79 -2.47
CA ASN A 13 11.84 -7.31 -1.18
C ASN A 13 10.39 -6.95 -0.80
N ILE A 14 9.69 -6.22 -1.67
CA ILE A 14 8.28 -5.87 -1.49
C ILE A 14 7.47 -6.79 -2.41
N PRO A 15 6.50 -7.56 -1.89
CA PRO A 15 5.65 -8.39 -2.74
C PRO A 15 4.74 -7.50 -3.61
N LEU A 16 4.20 -8.03 -4.70
CA LEU A 16 3.09 -7.37 -5.41
C LEU A 16 1.81 -7.46 -4.58
N LEU A 17 1.07 -6.37 -4.43
CA LEU A 17 -0.24 -6.38 -3.78
C LEU A 17 -1.26 -7.09 -4.68
N ASP A 18 -1.81 -8.20 -4.19
CA ASP A 18 -2.81 -9.03 -4.90
C ASP A 18 -4.19 -9.06 -4.22
N GLY A 19 -4.31 -8.37 -3.09
CA GLY A 19 -5.52 -8.28 -2.28
C GLY A 19 -5.68 -9.37 -1.21
N THR A 20 -4.77 -10.34 -1.14
CA THR A 20 -4.71 -11.36 -0.07
C THR A 20 -3.55 -11.11 0.89
N ASN A 21 -2.48 -10.46 0.42
CA ASN A 21 -1.25 -10.23 1.16
C ASN A 21 -1.12 -8.80 1.74
N PHE A 22 -2.23 -8.07 1.89
CA PHE A 22 -2.22 -6.64 2.25
C PHE A 22 -1.37 -6.32 3.50
N GLY A 23 -1.48 -7.10 4.58
CA GLY A 23 -0.71 -6.83 5.80
C GLY A 23 0.80 -6.88 5.59
N HIS A 24 1.30 -7.90 4.88
CA HIS A 24 2.73 -8.03 4.58
C HIS A 24 3.20 -6.95 3.59
N TRP A 25 2.41 -6.71 2.54
CA TRP A 25 2.68 -5.65 1.57
C TRP A 25 2.76 -4.28 2.24
N HIS A 26 1.79 -3.94 3.08
CA HIS A 26 1.66 -2.64 3.73
C HIS A 26 2.86 -2.34 4.62
N MET A 27 3.29 -3.30 5.45
CA MET A 27 4.46 -3.13 6.30
C MET A 27 5.73 -2.91 5.47
N ARG A 28 5.97 -3.72 4.44
CA ARG A 28 7.15 -3.62 3.56
C ARG A 28 7.17 -2.29 2.80
N MET A 29 6.05 -1.91 2.20
CA MET A 29 5.92 -0.64 1.47
C MET A 29 6.09 0.56 2.39
N LYS A 30 5.49 0.54 3.59
CA LYS A 30 5.61 1.62 4.57
C LYS A 30 7.04 1.81 5.04
N ILE A 31 7.78 0.72 5.30
CA ILE A 31 9.21 0.79 5.66
C ILE A 31 10.02 1.38 4.50
N HIS A 32 9.75 0.95 3.26
CA HIS A 32 10.45 1.46 2.08
C HIS A 32 10.20 2.97 1.87
N LEU A 33 8.95 3.42 1.93
CA LEU A 33 8.59 4.84 1.85
C LEU A 33 9.23 5.67 2.96
N ARG A 34 9.30 5.13 4.20
CA ARG A 34 10.02 5.78 5.31
C ARG A 34 11.51 5.94 5.04
N SER A 35 12.15 4.93 4.47
CA SER A 35 13.59 4.99 4.16
C SER A 35 13.94 6.05 3.11
N LYS A 36 12.97 6.43 2.27
CA LYS A 36 13.08 7.46 1.23
C LYS A 36 12.51 8.83 1.65
N ASP A 37 12.06 8.99 2.89
CA ASP A 37 11.40 10.22 3.38
C ASP A 37 10.12 10.59 2.59
N LEU A 38 9.38 9.57 2.12
CA LEU A 38 8.17 9.72 1.30
C LEU A 38 6.88 9.38 2.07
N ILE A 39 6.97 8.89 3.31
CA ILE A 39 5.77 8.46 4.05
C ILE A 39 4.83 9.64 4.36
N ASP A 40 5.39 10.83 4.59
CA ASP A 40 4.62 12.00 5.01
C ASP A 40 3.63 12.45 3.92
N VAL A 41 4.01 12.37 2.65
CA VAL A 41 3.11 12.69 1.53
C VAL A 41 2.00 11.66 1.32
N CYS A 42 2.13 10.47 1.91
CA CYS A 42 1.11 9.41 1.90
C CYS A 42 0.15 9.49 3.11
N GLU A 43 0.63 9.91 4.27
CA GLU A 43 -0.19 9.94 5.50
C GLU A 43 -0.85 11.31 5.74
N LYS A 44 -0.31 12.39 5.17
CA LYS A 44 -0.75 13.77 5.44
C LYS A 44 -1.23 14.46 4.18
N SER A 45 -2.13 15.42 4.35
CA SER A 45 -2.45 16.39 3.28
C SER A 45 -1.34 17.44 3.17
N PRO A 46 -1.15 18.05 1.98
CA PRO A 46 -0.24 19.18 1.84
C PRO A 46 -0.64 20.30 2.83
N PRO A 47 0.32 20.89 3.58
CA PRO A 47 0.03 22.05 4.42
C PRO A 47 -0.56 23.21 3.60
N GLU A 48 -1.50 23.96 4.19
CA GLU A 48 -2.24 25.02 3.50
C GLU A 48 -1.36 26.25 3.20
N ASP A 49 -0.37 26.54 4.05
CA ASP A 49 0.50 27.73 3.96
C ASP A 49 1.90 27.42 3.40
N LEU A 50 1.97 26.72 2.27
CA LEU A 50 3.25 26.42 1.62
C LEU A 50 3.70 27.52 0.66
N SER A 51 4.99 27.83 0.68
CA SER A 51 5.62 28.59 -0.40
C SER A 51 5.57 27.78 -1.72
N THR A 52 5.61 28.47 -2.86
CA THR A 52 5.61 27.82 -4.19
C THR A 52 6.71 26.76 -4.34
N HIS A 53 7.87 27.01 -3.75
CA HIS A 53 8.98 26.04 -3.74
C HIS A 53 8.64 24.78 -2.94
N ALA A 54 8.02 24.95 -1.78
CA ALA A 54 7.63 23.83 -0.92
C ALA A 54 6.48 23.01 -1.53
N VAL A 55 5.53 23.65 -2.23
CA VAL A 55 4.50 22.95 -3.02
C VAL A 55 5.12 22.07 -4.10
N ASN A 56 6.06 22.61 -4.89
CA ASN A 56 6.72 21.83 -5.94
C ASN A 56 7.51 20.65 -5.38
N LYS A 57 8.21 20.84 -4.25
CA LYS A 57 8.91 19.75 -3.55
C LYS A 57 7.93 18.67 -3.08
N TRP A 58 6.80 19.07 -2.48
CA TRP A 58 5.75 18.15 -2.03
C TRP A 58 5.15 17.36 -3.18
N SER A 59 4.77 18.03 -4.27
CA SER A 59 4.20 17.38 -5.46
C SER A 59 5.17 16.37 -6.08
N LYS A 60 6.46 16.71 -6.16
CA LYS A 60 7.48 15.78 -6.66
C LYS A 60 7.57 14.51 -5.79
N ALA A 61 7.63 14.68 -4.46
CA ALA A 61 7.63 13.56 -3.53
C ALA A 61 6.34 12.73 -3.62
N SER A 62 5.18 13.37 -3.79
CA SER A 62 3.89 12.71 -4.03
C SER A 62 3.94 11.83 -5.28
N TYR A 63 4.42 12.35 -6.42
CA TYR A 63 4.53 11.57 -7.64
C TYR A 63 5.52 10.41 -7.53
N GLU A 64 6.63 10.61 -6.82
CA GLU A 64 7.60 9.54 -6.55
C GLU A 64 6.98 8.41 -5.71
N ALA A 65 6.26 8.75 -4.64
CA ALA A 65 5.56 7.79 -3.82
C ALA A 65 4.50 7.01 -4.62
N ILE A 66 3.70 7.70 -5.45
CA ILE A 66 2.70 7.07 -6.33
C ILE A 66 3.37 6.08 -7.28
N ASN A 67 4.48 6.47 -7.92
CA ASN A 67 5.22 5.59 -8.82
C ASN A 67 5.70 4.33 -8.10
N LEU A 68 6.33 4.46 -6.92
CA LEU A 68 6.77 3.31 -6.13
C LEU A 68 5.60 2.40 -5.73
N ILE A 69 4.51 2.97 -5.24
CA ILE A 69 3.32 2.21 -4.85
C ILE A 69 2.77 1.44 -6.05
N THR A 70 2.55 2.12 -7.17
CA THR A 70 1.91 1.53 -8.36
C THR A 70 2.74 0.43 -9.02
N THR A 71 4.07 0.51 -8.96
CA THR A 71 4.95 -0.57 -9.44
C THR A 71 4.79 -1.87 -8.65
N GLN A 72 4.28 -1.80 -7.42
CA GLN A 72 4.05 -2.94 -6.54
C GLN A 72 2.58 -3.34 -6.43
N LEU A 73 1.77 -3.00 -7.43
CA LEU A 73 0.39 -3.44 -7.54
C LEU A 73 0.25 -4.47 -8.66
N THR A 74 -0.55 -5.50 -8.44
CA THR A 74 -1.05 -6.32 -9.56
C THR A 74 -1.99 -5.51 -10.44
N GLY A 75 -2.17 -5.90 -11.71
CA GLY A 75 -3.05 -5.18 -12.64
C GLY A 75 -4.50 -5.06 -12.13
N ARG A 76 -5.00 -6.07 -11.41
CA ARG A 76 -6.31 -6.03 -10.74
C ARG A 76 -6.37 -4.92 -9.70
N VAL A 77 -5.42 -4.92 -8.75
CA VAL A 77 -5.40 -3.95 -7.66
C VAL A 77 -5.21 -2.53 -8.20
N PHE A 78 -4.37 -2.37 -9.23
CA PHE A 78 -4.20 -1.10 -9.93
C PHE A 78 -5.54 -0.53 -10.43
N GLN A 79 -6.36 -1.34 -11.11
CA GLN A 79 -7.67 -0.92 -11.61
C GLN A 79 -8.68 -0.61 -10.49
N GLU A 80 -8.57 -1.27 -9.33
CA GLU A 80 -9.44 -1.01 -8.18
C GLU A 80 -9.11 0.33 -7.49
N VAL A 81 -7.81 0.65 -7.34
CA VAL A 81 -7.36 1.78 -6.52
C VAL A 81 -6.92 3.01 -7.32
N VAL A 82 -6.40 2.88 -8.54
CA VAL A 82 -5.91 4.01 -9.34
C VAL A 82 -7.04 4.58 -10.21
N ASN A 83 -7.33 5.87 -10.04
CA ASN A 83 -8.28 6.63 -10.85
C ASN A 83 -7.82 8.08 -11.00
N THR A 84 -8.61 8.91 -11.69
CA THR A 84 -8.31 10.33 -11.95
C THR A 84 -8.06 11.15 -10.68
N THR A 85 -8.57 10.73 -9.53
CA THR A 85 -8.37 11.42 -8.25
C THR A 85 -7.14 10.93 -7.50
N THR A 86 -6.88 9.61 -7.51
CA THR A 86 -5.77 9.01 -6.75
C THR A 86 -4.45 9.02 -7.49
N MET A 87 -4.46 9.16 -8.82
CA MET A 87 -3.22 9.20 -9.62
C MET A 87 -2.37 10.47 -9.40
N GLU A 88 -2.96 11.52 -8.82
CA GLU A 88 -2.26 12.81 -8.61
C GLU A 88 -1.82 13.03 -7.16
N LYS A 89 -2.44 12.33 -6.21
CA LYS A 89 -2.28 12.59 -4.77
C LYS A 89 -1.96 11.31 -4.01
N ALA A 90 -0.72 11.21 -3.52
CA ALA A 90 -0.23 10.02 -2.83
C ALA A 90 -1.06 9.68 -1.60
N ASN A 91 -1.46 10.69 -0.82
CA ASN A 91 -2.30 10.50 0.36
C ASN A 91 -3.68 9.90 0.03
N LEU A 92 -4.29 10.31 -1.09
CA LEU A 92 -5.57 9.75 -1.52
C LEU A 92 -5.42 8.32 -2.04
N LEU A 93 -4.33 8.02 -2.77
CA LEU A 93 -4.03 6.65 -3.20
C LEU A 93 -3.80 5.73 -2.00
N TRP A 94 -2.97 6.16 -1.06
CA TRP A 94 -2.65 5.41 0.16
C TRP A 94 -3.90 5.13 0.99
N ALA A 95 -4.70 6.16 1.27
CA ALA A 95 -5.96 6.03 2.00
C ALA A 95 -6.95 5.10 1.31
N LYS A 96 -7.04 5.14 -0.03
CA LYS A 96 -7.93 4.24 -0.78
C LYS A 96 -7.47 2.78 -0.71
N ILE A 97 -6.17 2.52 -0.78
CA ILE A 97 -5.62 1.16 -0.60
C ILE A 97 -5.94 0.66 0.81
N GLU A 98 -5.72 1.47 1.84
CA GLU A 98 -6.03 1.11 3.23
C GLU A 98 -7.54 0.86 3.42
N ASP A 99 -8.40 1.71 2.90
CA ASP A 99 -9.85 1.51 2.96
C ASP A 99 -10.28 0.22 2.25
N GLN A 100 -9.72 -0.06 1.07
CA GLN A 100 -10.07 -1.22 0.25
C GLN A 100 -9.72 -2.55 0.92
N TYR A 101 -8.57 -2.64 1.61
CA TYR A 101 -8.04 -3.94 2.10
C TYR A 101 -7.97 -4.07 3.63
N THR A 102 -8.30 -3.03 4.40
CA THR A 102 -8.47 -3.19 5.86
C THR A 102 -9.81 -3.83 6.20
N SER A 103 -9.90 -4.40 7.41
CA SER A 103 -11.13 -5.01 7.94
C SER A 103 -12.29 -4.01 8.16
N LYS A 104 -12.08 -2.71 7.92
CA LYS A 104 -13.13 -1.70 8.04
C LYS A 104 -14.28 -1.96 7.06
N ARG A 105 -14.00 -2.52 5.88
CA ARG A 105 -15.04 -2.87 4.90
C ARG A 105 -15.78 -4.14 5.29
N ALA A 106 -17.11 -4.09 5.21
CA ALA A 106 -17.99 -5.23 5.51
C ALA A 106 -17.64 -6.49 4.69
N VAL A 107 -17.27 -6.31 3.43
CA VAL A 107 -16.84 -7.40 2.55
C VAL A 107 -15.58 -8.10 3.09
N ASN A 108 -14.60 -7.34 3.57
CA ASN A 108 -13.36 -7.90 4.13
C ASN A 108 -13.64 -8.66 5.43
N ARG A 109 -14.54 -8.14 6.29
CA ARG A 109 -15.02 -8.88 7.46
C ARG A 109 -15.72 -10.18 7.07
N GLY A 110 -16.55 -10.14 6.04
CA GLY A 110 -17.22 -11.32 5.50
C GLY A 110 -16.24 -12.37 4.99
N ARG A 111 -15.15 -11.95 4.33
CA ARG A 111 -14.07 -12.86 3.90
C ARG A 111 -13.39 -13.52 5.09
N VAL A 112 -12.93 -12.72 6.06
CA VAL A 112 -12.31 -13.23 7.29
C VAL A 112 -13.23 -14.19 8.03
N TRP A 113 -14.53 -13.87 8.11
CA TRP A 113 -15.53 -14.74 8.72
C TRP A 113 -15.71 -16.06 7.94
N MET A 114 -15.78 -16.01 6.62
CA MET A 114 -15.89 -17.21 5.78
C MET A 114 -14.64 -18.08 5.85
N ASP A 115 -13.45 -17.47 5.90
CA ASP A 115 -12.20 -18.20 6.07
C ASP A 115 -12.14 -18.86 7.44
N TRP A 116 -12.53 -18.15 8.50
CA TRP A 116 -12.66 -18.73 9.85
C TRP A 116 -13.66 -19.88 9.91
N GLN A 117 -14.82 -19.76 9.27
CA GLN A 117 -15.82 -20.83 9.18
C GLN A 117 -15.30 -22.08 8.44
N ARG A 118 -14.34 -21.92 7.53
CA ARG A 118 -13.71 -23.03 6.80
C ARG A 118 -12.57 -23.68 7.59
N SER A 119 -12.05 -22.99 8.62
CA SER A 119 -11.05 -23.54 9.52
C SER A 119 -11.72 -24.51 10.50
N PHE A 120 -11.65 -25.81 10.20
CA PHE A 120 -12.12 -26.87 11.10
C PHE A 120 -10.95 -27.50 11.86
N TYR A 121 -11.18 -27.81 13.13
CA TYR A 121 -10.26 -28.57 13.95
C TYR A 121 -10.09 -29.99 13.37
N ASN A 122 -8.89 -30.30 12.88
CA ASN A 122 -8.57 -31.58 12.24
C ASN A 122 -7.87 -32.58 13.17
N GLY A 123 -8.03 -32.42 14.49
CA GLY A 123 -7.41 -33.29 15.50
C GLY A 123 -6.00 -32.87 15.93
N ASN A 124 -5.42 -31.83 15.34
CA ASN A 124 -4.14 -31.27 15.77
C ASN A 124 -4.32 -29.81 16.24
N LEU A 125 -4.19 -29.60 17.55
CA LEU A 125 -4.37 -28.29 18.18
C LEU A 125 -3.28 -27.29 17.79
N GLN A 126 -2.03 -27.75 17.63
CA GLN A 126 -0.92 -26.88 17.24
C GLN A 126 -1.16 -26.31 15.84
N ASN A 127 -1.51 -27.18 14.89
CA ASN A 127 -1.82 -26.77 13.51
C ASN A 127 -3.03 -25.83 13.43
N TYR A 128 -3.98 -25.95 14.35
CA TYR A 128 -5.19 -25.13 14.41
C TYR A 128 -4.97 -23.75 15.05
N ILE A 129 -4.02 -23.62 15.97
CA ILE A 129 -3.69 -22.34 16.62
C ILE A 129 -2.69 -21.53 15.79
N ASP A 130 -1.82 -22.21 15.03
CA ASP A 130 -0.81 -21.57 14.17
C ASP A 130 -1.36 -21.18 12.78
N THR A 131 -2.67 -21.32 12.52
CA THR A 131 -3.35 -20.89 11.28
C THR A 131 -3.79 -19.44 11.32
#